data_AF-A0A7C2TZB9-F1
#
_entry.id   AF-A0A7C2TZB9-F1
#
_cell.length_a   1.000
_cell.length_b   1.000
_cell.length_c   1.000
_cell.angle_alpha   90.00
_cell.angle_beta   90.00
_cell.angle_gamma   90.00
#
_symmetry.space_group_name_H-M   'P 1'
#
loop_
_entity.id
_entity.type
_entity.pdbx_description
1 polymer ?
#
loop_
_entity_poly.entity_id
_entity_poly.type
_entity_poly.pdbx_seq_one_letter_code
_entity_poly.pdbx_strand_id
1 'polypeptide(L)' 'MRSQHDKSQPLTLPISSQQIIIAVKMMKKSDRLAFLEDLLAATCPEYLASIRDAREDYRRGRVLSHEEVFRKIK' A
#
# COMPACT_ATOMS: atom_id res chain seq x y z
N MET A 1 32.38 2.11 -22.55
CA MET A 1 32.46 0.98 -21.61
C MET A 1 31.04 0.50 -21.33
N ARG A 2 30.70 -0.72 -21.77
CA ARG A 2 29.36 -1.33 -21.55
C ARG A 2 29.29 -1.84 -20.12
N SER A 3 28.47 -1.21 -19.28
CA SER A 3 28.08 -1.79 -17.99
C SER A 3 27.14 -2.95 -18.27
N GLN A 4 27.66 -4.17 -18.13
CA GLN A 4 26.92 -5.42 -18.16
C GLN A 4 26.05 -5.52 -16.90
N HIS A 5 24.85 -6.03 -17.08
CA HIS A 5 23.76 -6.22 -16.11
C HIS A 5 24.17 -6.62 -14.68
N ASP A 6 23.59 -5.97 -13.67
CA ASP A 6 23.26 -6.66 -12.42
C ASP A 6 21.92 -7.37 -12.61
N LYS A 7 21.98 -8.64 -13.00
CA LYS A 7 20.81 -9.52 -13.01
C LYS A 7 20.58 -9.94 -11.56
N SER A 8 19.71 -9.24 -10.85
CA SER A 8 19.28 -9.64 -9.51
C SER A 8 18.59 -11.01 -9.61
N GLN A 9 19.35 -12.08 -9.34
CA GLN A 9 18.79 -13.42 -9.29
C GLN A 9 17.79 -13.47 -8.11
N PRO A 10 16.59 -14.07 -8.31
CA PRO A 10 15.64 -14.23 -7.23
C PRO A 10 16.27 -15.04 -6.09
N LEU A 11 16.34 -14.44 -4.89
CA LEU A 11 16.80 -15.13 -3.70
C LEU A 11 15.68 -16.06 -3.22
N THR A 12 15.85 -17.37 -3.40
CA THR A 12 14.94 -18.37 -2.85
C THR A 12 15.24 -18.57 -1.36
N LEU A 13 14.37 -18.04 -0.50
CA LEU A 13 14.42 -18.25 0.93
C LEU A 13 13.39 -19.33 1.33
N PRO A 14 13.82 -20.41 2.03
CA PRO A 14 12.88 -21.40 2.55
C PRO A 14 12.15 -20.83 3.77
N ILE A 15 11.05 -20.10 3.52
CA ILE A 15 10.20 -19.53 4.57
C ILE A 15 8.81 -20.16 4.48
N SER A 16 8.35 -20.75 5.58
CA SER A 16 7.00 -21.27 5.72
C SER A 16 6.01 -20.18 6.14
N SER A 17 4.73 -20.35 5.79
CA SER A 17 3.66 -19.46 6.26
C SER A 17 3.59 -19.39 7.79
N GLN A 18 3.92 -20.48 8.48
CA GLN A 18 3.95 -20.54 9.95
C GLN A 18 5.02 -19.60 10.53
N GLN A 19 6.21 -19.55 9.94
CA GLN A 19 7.27 -18.63 10.37
C GLN A 19 6.87 -17.17 10.17
N ILE A 20 6.17 -16.85 9.06
CA ILE A 20 5.65 -15.51 8.81
C ILE A 20 4.61 -15.13 9.88
N ILE A 21 3.67 -16.03 10.18
CA ILE A 21 2.64 -15.79 11.20
C ILE A 21 3.28 -15.53 12.57
N ILE A 22 4.28 -16.32 12.95
CA ILE A 22 5.00 -16.13 14.21
C ILE A 22 5.70 -14.77 14.23
N ALA A 23 6.40 -14.39 13.17
CA ALA A 23 7.07 -13.11 13.07
C ALA A 23 6.08 -11.93 13.23
N VAL A 24 4.94 -11.98 12.53
CA VAL A 24 3.89 -10.94 12.64
C VAL A 24 3.32 -10.87 14.06
N LYS A 25 3.12 -12.01 14.73
CA LYS A 25 2.63 -12.05 16.12
C LYS A 25 3.64 -11.44 17.11
N MET A 26 4.93 -11.58 16.86
CA MET A 26 6.01 -11.03 17.71
C MET A 26 6.22 -9.52 17.53
N MET A 27 5.64 -8.91 16.48
CA MET A 27 5.72 -7.46 16.27
C MET A 27 5.01 -6.67 17.38
N LYS A 28 5.47 -5.44 17.60
CA LYS A 28 4.74 -4.46 18.41
C LYS A 28 3.37 -4.21 17.79
N LYS A 29 2.40 -3.83 18.63
CA LYS A 29 1.01 -3.62 18.18
C LYS A 29 0.91 -2.59 17.05
N SER A 30 1.63 -1.47 17.14
CA SER A 30 1.66 -0.43 16.10
C SER A 30 2.16 -0.98 14.76
N ASP A 31 3.30 -1.67 14.80
CA ASP A 31 4.00 -2.14 13.60
C ASP A 31 3.18 -3.25 12.92
N ARG A 32 2.54 -4.12 13.72
CA ARG A 32 1.61 -5.13 13.22
C ARG A 32 0.39 -4.50 12.55
N LEU A 33 -0.19 -3.44 13.11
CA LEU A 33 -1.34 -2.77 12.52
C LEU A 33 -0.97 -2.13 11.17
N ALA A 34 0.14 -1.37 11.13
CA ALA A 34 0.65 -0.80 9.89
C ALA A 34 0.91 -1.87 8.83
N PHE A 35 1.56 -2.98 9.20
CA PHE A 35 1.79 -4.10 8.28
C PHE A 35 0.49 -4.70 7.74
N LEU A 36 -0.52 -4.90 8.60
CA LEU A 36 -1.81 -5.46 8.17
C LEU A 36 -2.58 -4.50 7.27
N GLU A 37 -2.53 -3.19 7.54
CA GLU A 37 -3.10 -2.16 6.67
C GLU A 37 -2.43 -2.18 5.29
N ASP A 38 -1.10 -2.21 5.25
CA ASP A 38 -0.33 -2.31 4.00
C ASP A 38 -0.65 -3.60 3.24
N LEU A 39 -0.74 -4.74 3.94
CA LEU A 39 -1.09 -6.02 3.34
C LEU A 39 -2.50 -5.99 2.74
N LEU A 40 -3.49 -5.47 3.49
CA LEU A 40 -4.86 -5.32 3.00
C LEU A 40 -4.90 -4.44 1.76
N ALA A 41 -4.21 -3.29 1.78
CA ALA A 41 -4.10 -2.40 0.63
C ALA A 41 -3.46 -3.09 -0.58
N ALA A 42 -2.36 -3.84 -0.38
CA ALA A 42 -1.67 -4.56 -1.45
C ALA A 42 -2.54 -5.67 -2.06
N THR A 43 -3.42 -6.30 -1.28
CA THR A 43 -4.33 -7.35 -1.75
C THR A 43 -5.61 -6.82 -2.41
N CYS A 44 -5.84 -5.51 -2.42
CA CYS A 44 -7.02 -4.89 -3.04
C CYS A 44 -6.61 -3.94 -4.18
N PRO A 45 -6.51 -4.44 -5.43
CA PRO A 45 -6.14 -3.64 -6.59
C PRO A 45 -7.03 -2.42 -6.79
N GLU A 46 -8.32 -2.53 -6.49
CA GLU A 46 -9.32 -1.47 -6.64
C GLU A 46 -9.06 -0.32 -5.65
N TYR A 47 -8.65 -0.62 -4.43
CA TYR A 47 -8.27 0.37 -3.43
C TYR A 47 -7.03 1.17 -3.89
N LEU A 48 -6.01 0.49 -4.41
CA LEU A 48 -4.82 1.14 -4.96
C LEU A 48 -5.15 1.98 -6.21
N ALA A 49 -6.05 1.51 -7.07
CA ALA A 49 -6.53 2.26 -8.22
C ALA A 49 -7.24 3.55 -7.78
N SER A 50 -8.15 3.47 -6.81
CA SER A 50 -8.84 4.62 -6.22
C SER A 50 -7.85 5.67 -5.68
N ILE A 51 -6.82 5.26 -4.95
CA ILE A 51 -5.78 6.18 -4.45
C ILE A 51 -5.05 6.87 -5.61
N ARG A 52 -4.71 6.13 -6.67
CA ARG A 52 -4.03 6.69 -7.84
C ARG A 52 -4.90 7.72 -8.54
N ASP A 53 -6.18 7.43 -8.70
CA ASP A 53 -7.14 8.30 -9.37
C ASP A 53 -7.37 9.58 -8.54
N ALA A 54 -7.55 9.45 -7.22
CA ALA A 54 -7.67 10.60 -6.31
C ALA A 54 -6.42 11.51 -6.34
N ARG A 55 -5.22 10.94 -6.43
CA ARG A 55 -3.97 11.73 -6.59
C ARG A 55 -3.94 12.47 -7.92
N GLU A 56 -4.44 11.86 -8.99
CA GLU A 56 -4.51 12.49 -10.30
C GLU A 56 -5.56 13.60 -10.35
N ASP A 57 -6.70 13.40 -9.71
CA ASP A 57 -7.74 14.42 -9.52
C ASP A 57 -7.17 15.64 -8.80
N TYR A 58 -6.44 15.43 -7.71
CA TYR A 58 -5.76 16.51 -6.98
C TYR A 58 -4.76 17.26 -7.88
N ARG A 59 -3.88 16.55 -8.60
CA ARG A 59 -2.90 17.17 -9.51
C ARG A 59 -3.56 18.00 -10.62
N ARG A 60 -4.72 17.58 -11.11
CA ARG A 60 -5.48 18.28 -12.15
C ARG A 60 -6.45 19.33 -11.60
N GLY A 61 -6.45 19.56 -10.29
CA GLY A 61 -7.35 20.52 -9.64
C GLY A 61 -8.82 20.10 -9.65
N ARG A 62 -9.13 18.82 -9.93
CA ARG A 62 -10.48 18.24 -9.78
C ARG A 62 -10.76 17.96 -8.31
N VAL A 63 -10.83 19.02 -7.52
CA VAL A 63 -11.06 18.96 -6.07
C VAL A 63 -12.40 19.61 -5.74
N LEU A 64 -13.02 19.14 -4.66
CA LEU A 64 -14.21 19.75 -4.09
C LEU A 64 -13.83 20.55 -2.85
N SER A 65 -14.43 21.73 -2.69
CA SER A 65 -14.35 22.53 -1.47
C SER A 65 -15.12 21.87 -0.32
N HIS A 66 -14.83 22.31 0.90
CA HIS A 66 -15.56 21.87 2.09
C HIS A 66 -17.08 22.07 1.94
N GLU A 67 -17.50 23.24 1.45
CA GLU A 67 -18.92 23.54 1.25
C GLU A 67 -19.55 22.60 0.22
N GLU A 68 -18.86 22.29 -0.88
CA GLU A 68 -19.36 21.35 -1.90
C GLU A 68 -19.50 19.92 -1.37
N VAL A 69 -18.58 19.46 -0.52
CA VAL A 69 -18.64 18.13 0.10
C VAL A 69 -19.73 18.04 1.17
N PHE A 70 -19.91 19.09 1.99
CA PHE A 70 -20.73 19.02 3.21
C PHE A 70 -22.08 19.76 3.14
N ARG A 71 -22.47 20.33 1.98
CA ARG A 71 -23.68 21.18 1.79
C ARG A 71 -25.02 20.57 2.23
N LYS A 72 -25.10 19.25 2.48
CA LYS A 72 -26.34 18.53 2.78
C LYS A 72 -26.34 17.74 4.08
N ILE A 73 -25.39 17.97 4.99
CA ILE A 73 -25.55 17.46 6.37
C ILE A 73 -26.43 18.46 7.13
N LYS A 74 -27.75 18.36 6.93
CA LYS A 74 -28.78 19.00 7.74
C LYS A 74 -29.74 17.94 8.25
#